data_AF-H9VIW6-F1
#
_entry.id   AF-H9VIW6-F1
#
_cell.length_a   1.000
_cell.length_b   1.000
_cell.length_c   1.000
_cell.angle_alpha   90.00
_cell.angle_beta   90.00
_cell.angle_gamma   90.00
#
_symmetry.space_group_name_H-M   'P 1'
#
loop_
_entity.id
_entity.type
_entity.pdbx_description
1 polymer ?
#
loop_
_entity_poly.entity_id
_entity_poly.type
_entity_poly.pdbx_seq_one_letter_code
_entity_poly.pdbx_strand_id
1 'polypeptide(L)'
;VMVKRLMWVALPMSVLLLIFSSIIHSQTSMISCDAPTSMTRQHHYEESQQQLGACDASEEPDRKAKKMTKLWASRSWKKKVDSMSVLFRDLLEAGVLSQHSRALCISAGIGQEVMALRQIGVEDAIGIEVVESPPLVVRGDAHHHPFPN
;
A
#
# COMPACT_ATOMS: atom_id res chain seq x y z
N VAL A 1 3.89 -33.93 -52.47
CA VAL A 1 3.46 -32.51 -52.41
C VAL A 1 2.63 -32.20 -51.15
N MET A 2 1.79 -33.12 -50.67
CA MET A 2 0.97 -32.96 -49.44
C MET A 2 1.80 -32.69 -48.16
N VAL A 3 2.88 -33.44 -47.94
CA VAL A 3 3.75 -33.31 -46.74
C VAL A 3 4.44 -31.95 -46.65
N LYS A 4 4.78 -31.36 -47.81
CA LYS A 4 5.37 -30.02 -47.88
C LYS A 4 4.36 -28.93 -47.57
N ARG A 5 3.04 -29.14 -47.68
CA ARG A 5 2.04 -28.12 -47.29
C ARG A 5 1.73 -28.16 -45.79
N LEU A 6 1.80 -29.34 -45.18
CA LEU A 6 1.55 -29.52 -43.75
C LEU A 6 2.64 -28.90 -42.87
N MET A 7 3.90 -28.90 -43.32
CA MET A 7 5.01 -28.29 -42.58
C MET A 7 4.94 -26.75 -42.49
N TRP A 8 4.27 -26.07 -43.45
CA TRP A 8 4.22 -24.60 -43.48
C TRP A 8 3.16 -24.03 -42.53
N VAL A 9 2.29 -24.88 -41.99
CA VAL A 9 1.25 -24.49 -41.02
C VAL A 9 1.66 -24.87 -39.60
N ALA A 10 2.45 -25.94 -39.42
CA ALA A 10 2.90 -26.39 -38.10
C ALA A 10 3.94 -25.46 -37.45
N LEU A 11 4.86 -24.89 -38.26
CA LEU A 11 5.89 -23.97 -37.80
C LEU A 11 5.33 -22.66 -37.21
N PRO A 12 4.41 -21.93 -37.87
CA PRO A 12 3.86 -20.70 -37.29
C PRO A 12 2.98 -20.96 -36.06
N MET A 13 2.28 -22.09 -35.99
CA MET A 13 1.47 -22.43 -34.80
C MET A 13 2.35 -22.71 -33.57
N SER A 14 3.49 -23.38 -33.75
CA SER A 14 4.47 -23.59 -32.68
C SER A 14 5.07 -22.28 -32.19
N VAL A 15 5.45 -21.38 -33.11
CA VAL A 15 5.96 -20.05 -32.76
C VAL A 15 4.89 -19.21 -32.05
N LEU A 16 3.63 -19.24 -32.50
CA LEU A 16 2.54 -18.56 -31.81
C LEU A 16 2.33 -19.10 -30.39
N LEU A 17 2.36 -20.43 -30.21
CA LEU A 17 2.23 -21.06 -28.90
C LEU A 17 3.37 -20.64 -27.96
N LEU A 18 4.61 -20.58 -28.45
CA LEU A 18 5.76 -20.12 -27.67
C LEU A 18 5.67 -18.62 -27.30
N ILE A 19 5.16 -17.78 -28.20
CA ILE A 19 4.91 -16.36 -27.93
C ILE A 19 3.79 -16.22 -26.90
N PHE A 20 2.68 -16.94 -27.05
CA PHE A 20 1.57 -16.94 -26.09
C PHE A 20 2.02 -17.47 -24.71
N SER A 21 2.80 -18.55 -24.65
CA SER A 21 3.33 -19.04 -23.37
C SER A 21 4.31 -18.06 -22.72
N SER A 22 5.07 -17.30 -23.52
CA SER A 22 5.97 -16.25 -23.00
C SER A 22 5.18 -15.06 -22.45
N ILE A 23 4.08 -14.68 -23.11
CA ILE A 23 3.16 -13.63 -22.62
C ILE A 23 2.46 -14.08 -21.33
N ILE A 24 2.03 -15.34 -21.25
CA ILE A 24 1.42 -15.91 -20.03
C ILE A 24 2.45 -16.02 -18.90
N HIS A 25 3.70 -16.43 -19.18
CA HIS A 25 4.79 -16.48 -18.19
C HIS A 25 5.20 -15.09 -17.69
N SER A 26 5.10 -14.06 -18.54
CA SER A 26 5.35 -12.67 -18.14
C SER A 26 4.34 -12.15 -17.11
N GLN A 27 3.13 -12.73 -17.06
CA GLN A 27 2.11 -12.37 -16.08
C GLN A 27 2.23 -13.17 -14.77
N THR A 28 2.76 -14.39 -14.79
CA THR A 28 2.99 -15.18 -13.56
C THR A 28 4.20 -14.73 -12.75
N SER A 29 5.20 -14.11 -13.38
CA SER A 29 6.37 -13.55 -12.65
C SER A 29 6.04 -12.32 -11.80
N MET A 30 4.83 -11.74 -11.91
CA MET A 30 4.35 -10.68 -11.00
C MET A 30 3.42 -11.19 -9.89
N ILE A 31 3.24 -12.51 -9.75
CA ILE A 31 2.54 -13.12 -8.61
C ILE A 31 3.48 -14.13 -7.95
N SER A 32 4.65 -13.65 -7.54
CA SER A 32 5.37 -14.26 -6.42
C SER A 32 5.67 -13.13 -5.44
N CYS A 33 4.64 -12.70 -4.71
CA CYS A 33 4.87 -12.07 -3.43
C CYS A 33 5.44 -13.16 -2.51
N ASP A 34 6.73 -13.44 -2.62
CA ASP A 34 7.47 -13.99 -1.49
C ASP A 34 7.27 -12.98 -0.37
N ALA A 35 6.33 -13.27 0.53
CA ALA A 35 6.01 -12.44 1.67
C ALA A 35 7.27 -12.40 2.56
N PRO A 36 8.04 -11.31 2.59
CA PRO A 36 9.16 -11.23 3.50
C PRO A 36 8.60 -10.69 4.80
N THR A 37 8.74 -11.49 5.85
CA THR A 37 8.81 -11.02 7.23
C THR A 37 7.47 -10.62 7.87
N SER A 38 6.67 -11.62 8.29
CA SER A 38 5.55 -11.35 9.21
C SER A 38 6.04 -10.99 10.62
N MET A 39 7.15 -11.60 11.08
CA MET A 39 7.55 -11.50 12.50
C MET A 39 8.26 -10.18 12.88
N THR A 40 9.20 -9.66 12.09
CA THR A 40 9.88 -8.38 12.39
C THR A 40 8.99 -7.16 12.15
N ARG A 41 7.98 -7.29 11.29
CA ARG A 41 7.07 -6.20 10.90
C ARG A 41 6.04 -5.87 11.98
N GLN A 42 5.56 -6.87 12.71
CA GLN A 42 4.63 -6.68 13.84
C GLN A 42 5.31 -5.92 14.98
N HIS A 43 6.51 -6.34 15.39
CA HIS A 43 7.22 -5.70 16.50
C HIS A 43 7.47 -4.20 16.29
N HIS A 44 7.89 -3.76 15.10
CA HIS A 44 8.11 -2.34 14.85
C HIS A 44 6.82 -1.51 14.72
N TYR A 45 5.73 -2.12 14.25
CA TYR A 45 4.42 -1.46 14.23
C TYR A 45 3.89 -1.29 15.65
N GLU A 46 3.92 -2.35 16.45
CA GLU A 46 3.58 -2.34 17.87
C GLU A 46 4.46 -1.37 18.65
N GLU A 47 5.76 -1.32 18.40
CA GLU A 47 6.68 -0.36 19.03
C GLU A 47 6.29 1.10 18.71
N SER A 48 5.96 1.40 17.45
CA SER A 48 5.53 2.76 17.06
C SER A 48 4.16 3.15 17.65
N GLN A 49 3.24 2.18 17.76
CA GLN A 49 1.94 2.36 18.40
C GLN A 49 2.09 2.51 19.92
N GLN A 50 2.98 1.74 20.55
CA GLN A 50 3.27 1.77 21.97
C GLN A 50 4.05 3.03 22.38
N GLN A 51 4.87 3.59 21.49
CA GLN A 51 5.50 4.91 21.67
C GLN A 51 4.47 6.06 21.75
N LEU A 52 3.28 5.86 21.18
CA LEU A 52 2.12 6.75 21.35
C LEU A 52 1.13 6.27 22.40
N GLY A 53 1.12 4.97 22.68
CA GLY A 53 0.19 4.25 23.54
C GLY A 53 0.60 4.31 25.01
N ALA A 54 0.54 5.50 25.58
CA ALA A 54 0.03 5.63 26.94
C ALA A 54 -1.30 6.36 26.81
N CYS A 55 -2.39 5.63 27.02
CA CYS A 55 -3.74 6.19 27.16
C CYS A 55 -3.78 7.04 28.45
N ASP A 56 -3.09 8.17 28.47
CA ASP A 56 -3.27 9.17 29.51
C ASP A 56 -4.11 10.27 28.87
N ALA A 57 -5.40 10.29 29.22
CA ALA A 57 -6.36 11.30 28.77
C ALA A 57 -5.99 12.72 29.25
N SER A 58 -4.89 12.87 29.99
CA SER A 58 -4.31 14.11 30.48
C SER A 58 -3.10 14.61 29.69
N GLU A 59 -2.71 13.99 28.56
CA GLU A 59 -1.66 14.55 27.72
C GLU A 59 -2.14 15.82 27.00
N GLU A 60 -1.59 16.96 27.39
CA GLU A 60 -1.80 18.25 26.72
C GLU A 60 -1.61 18.13 25.19
N PRO A 61 -2.52 18.67 24.37
CA PRO A 61 -2.49 18.55 22.90
C PRO A 61 -1.13 18.90 22.28
N ASP A 62 -0.48 19.94 22.81
CA ASP A 62 0.84 20.41 22.36
C ASP A 62 1.95 19.38 22.54
N ARG A 63 1.89 18.57 23.60
CA ARG A 63 2.89 17.52 23.86
C ARG A 63 2.74 16.38 22.87
N LYS A 64 1.50 15.94 22.63
CA LYS A 64 1.19 14.89 21.64
C LYS A 64 1.62 15.31 20.23
N ALA A 65 1.33 16.56 19.84
CA ALA A 65 1.75 17.11 18.55
C ALA A 65 3.28 17.12 18.40
N LYS A 66 4.03 17.54 19.44
CA LYS A 66 5.51 17.52 19.42
C LYS A 66 6.07 16.10 19.27
N LYS A 67 5.51 15.12 19.99
CA LYS A 67 5.90 13.71 19.86
C LYS A 67 5.65 13.19 18.44
N MET A 68 4.49 13.50 17.88
CA MET A 68 4.12 13.09 16.52
C MET A 68 5.05 13.69 15.46
N THR A 69 5.32 14.99 15.55
CA THR A 69 6.27 15.66 14.66
C THR A 69 7.66 15.01 14.72
N LYS A 70 8.14 14.66 15.91
CA LYS A 70 9.41 13.95 16.07
C LYS A 70 9.36 12.55 15.43
N LEU A 71 8.25 11.83 15.59
CA LEU A 71 8.05 10.51 15.02
C LEU A 71 8.01 10.56 13.49
N TRP A 72 7.26 11.48 12.89
CA TRP A 72 7.20 11.67 11.44
C TRP A 72 8.51 12.18 10.85
N ALA A 73 9.31 12.89 11.63
CA ALA A 73 10.66 13.27 11.23
C ALA A 73 11.64 12.08 11.21
N SER A 74 11.33 10.97 11.88
CA SER A 74 12.21 9.81 12.00
C SER A 74 12.46 9.10 10.67
N ARG A 75 13.65 8.51 10.53
CA ARG A 75 14.05 7.77 9.33
C ARG A 75 13.23 6.51 9.11
N SER A 76 12.87 5.80 10.19
CA SER A 76 12.07 4.58 10.12
C SER A 76 10.67 4.87 9.59
N TRP A 77 10.04 5.95 10.06
CA TRP A 77 8.75 6.37 9.56
C TRP A 77 8.80 6.74 8.08
N LYS A 78 9.72 7.63 7.70
CA LYS A 78 9.91 8.05 6.30
C LYS A 78 10.20 6.87 5.37
N LYS A 79 11.07 5.95 5.78
CA LYS A 79 11.39 4.74 4.99
C LYS A 79 10.14 3.90 4.71
N LYS A 80 9.20 3.84 5.66
CA LYS A 80 7.96 3.09 5.48
C LYS A 80 6.98 3.82 4.56
N VAL A 81 6.87 5.14 4.72
CA VAL A 81 6.12 5.98 3.78
C VAL A 81 6.65 5.79 2.36
N ASP A 82 7.96 5.93 2.14
CA ASP A 82 8.59 5.76 0.82
C ASP A 82 8.30 4.36 0.24
N SER A 83 8.40 3.32 1.08
CA SER A 83 8.09 1.94 0.65
C SER A 83 6.64 1.76 0.22
N MET A 84 5.68 2.40 0.90
CA MET A 84 4.27 2.36 0.53
C MET A 84 3.99 3.23 -0.71
N SER A 85 4.68 4.36 -0.85
CA SER A 85 4.56 5.25 -2.01
C SER A 85 4.92 4.54 -3.31
N VAL A 86 5.91 3.63 -3.30
CA VAL A 86 6.23 2.79 -4.47
C VAL A 86 5.03 1.91 -4.85
N LEU A 87 4.46 1.18 -3.90
CA LEU A 87 3.30 0.32 -4.15
C LEU A 87 2.10 1.11 -4.69
N PHE A 88 1.84 2.30 -4.14
CA PHE A 88 0.70 3.11 -4.58
C PHE A 88 0.93 3.79 -5.93
N ARG A 89 2.18 4.02 -6.36
CA ARG A 89 2.48 4.47 -7.73
C ARG A 89 2.06 3.43 -8.75
N ASP A 90 2.28 2.15 -8.48
CA ASP A 90 1.82 1.08 -9.38
C ASP A 90 0.30 1.13 -9.56
N LEU A 91 -0.46 1.50 -8.52
CA LEU A 91 -1.91 1.69 -8.60
C LEU A 91 -2.33 2.94 -9.39
N LEU A 92 -1.54 4.02 -9.35
CA LEU A 92 -1.75 5.19 -10.22
C LEU A 92 -1.49 4.82 -11.68
N GLU A 93 -0.39 4.12 -11.96
CA GLU A 93 0.00 3.72 -13.32
C GLU A 93 -1.00 2.71 -13.92
N ALA A 94 -1.56 1.82 -13.10
CA ALA A 94 -2.65 0.93 -13.48
C ALA A 94 -4.01 1.62 -13.64
N GLY A 95 -4.11 2.92 -13.31
CA GLY A 95 -5.37 3.69 -13.38
C GLY A 95 -6.40 3.34 -12.31
N VAL A 96 -6.00 2.61 -11.26
CA VAL A 96 -6.86 2.30 -10.09
C VAL A 96 -7.00 3.53 -9.20
N LEU A 97 -5.92 4.31 -9.06
CA LEU A 97 -5.91 5.60 -8.41
C LEU A 97 -5.74 6.71 -9.44
N SER A 98 -6.17 7.91 -9.07
CA SER A 98 -5.86 9.16 -9.77
C SER A 98 -5.47 10.22 -8.74
N GLN A 99 -4.84 11.30 -9.18
CA GLN A 99 -4.53 12.44 -8.29
C GLN A 99 -5.79 13.09 -7.70
N HIS A 100 -6.95 12.89 -8.34
CA HIS A 100 -8.25 13.39 -7.87
C HIS A 100 -9.03 12.35 -7.05
N SER A 101 -8.45 11.17 -6.81
CA SER A 101 -9.10 10.15 -6.00
C SER A 101 -9.20 10.62 -4.54
N ARG A 102 -10.31 10.26 -3.90
CA ARG A 102 -10.46 10.36 -2.44
C ARG A 102 -10.19 8.99 -1.86
N ALA A 103 -9.20 8.90 -0.97
CA ALA A 103 -8.75 7.62 -0.44
C ALA A 103 -8.97 7.57 1.07
N LEU A 104 -9.53 6.45 1.54
CA LEU A 104 -9.73 6.17 2.95
C LEU A 104 -8.84 5.00 3.37
N CYS A 105 -7.98 5.28 4.35
CA CYS A 105 -7.03 4.34 4.94
C CYS A 105 -7.61 3.81 6.27
N ILE A 106 -7.89 2.50 6.34
CA ILE A 106 -8.54 1.87 7.50
C ILE A 106 -7.47 1.27 8.41
N SER A 107 -7.57 1.52 9.72
CA SER A 107 -6.56 1.12 10.71
C SER A 107 -5.21 1.76 10.39
N ALA A 108 -5.26 3.06 10.09
CA ALA A 108 -4.14 3.82 9.55
C ALA A 108 -3.02 4.08 10.56
N GLY A 109 -3.23 3.75 11.85
CA GLY A 109 -2.27 3.99 12.91
C GLY A 109 -1.82 5.46 12.95
N ILE A 110 -0.53 5.64 12.68
CA ILE A 110 0.15 6.95 12.67
C ILE A 110 0.26 7.58 11.27
N GLY A 111 -0.52 7.10 10.29
CA GLY A 111 -0.72 7.74 9.00
C GLY A 111 0.36 7.49 7.95
N GLN A 112 1.09 6.38 8.01
CA GLN A 112 2.12 6.05 7.01
C GLN A 112 1.53 5.90 5.60
N GLU A 113 0.43 5.14 5.48
CA GLU A 113 -0.28 4.94 4.22
C GLU A 113 -0.92 6.23 3.70
N VAL A 114 -1.51 7.03 4.58
CA VAL A 114 -2.10 8.32 4.24
C VAL A 114 -1.04 9.26 3.67
N MET A 115 0.11 9.37 4.34
CA MET A 115 1.21 10.21 3.84
C MET A 115 1.73 9.68 2.50
N ALA A 116 1.85 8.37 2.34
CA ALA A 116 2.32 7.78 1.09
C ALA A 116 1.41 8.12 -0.10
N LEU A 117 0.09 8.04 0.10
CA LEU A 117 -0.90 8.47 -0.90
C LEU A 117 -0.78 9.97 -1.23
N ARG A 118 -0.63 10.83 -0.22
CA ARG A 118 -0.45 12.27 -0.46
C ARG A 118 0.85 12.58 -1.20
N GLN A 119 1.96 11.91 -0.86
CA GLN A 119 3.25 12.10 -1.54
C GLN A 119 3.22 11.79 -3.04
N ILE A 120 2.32 10.92 -3.48
CA ILE A 120 2.16 10.56 -4.90
C ILE A 120 1.07 11.40 -5.59
N GLY A 121 0.51 12.39 -4.89
CA GLY A 121 -0.45 13.36 -5.41
C GLY A 121 -1.92 13.05 -5.16
N VAL A 122 -2.25 12.02 -4.36
CA VAL A 122 -3.63 11.75 -3.91
C VAL A 122 -3.89 12.55 -2.64
N GLU A 123 -4.11 13.86 -2.80
CA GLU A 123 -4.16 14.82 -1.68
C GLU A 123 -5.35 14.59 -0.73
N ASP A 124 -6.50 14.15 -1.27
CA ASP A 124 -7.72 13.86 -0.52
C ASP A 124 -7.68 12.51 0.22
N ALA A 125 -6.48 12.03 0.59
CA ALA A 125 -6.32 10.84 1.42
C ALA A 125 -6.48 11.16 2.92
N ILE A 126 -7.25 10.33 3.63
CA ILE A 126 -7.45 10.41 5.09
C ILE A 126 -7.41 9.02 5.72
N GLY A 127 -6.87 8.93 6.94
CA GLY A 127 -6.86 7.69 7.72
C GLY A 127 -7.88 7.69 8.85
N ILE A 128 -8.37 6.51 9.20
CA ILE A 128 -9.15 6.26 10.43
C ILE A 128 -8.41 5.29 11.34
N GLU A 129 -8.41 5.57 12.64
CA GLU A 129 -7.86 4.72 13.68
C GLU A 129 -8.58 4.99 15.01
N VAL A 130 -8.56 4.02 15.92
CA VAL A 130 -9.15 4.18 17.28
C VAL A 130 -8.46 5.33 18.05
N VAL A 131 -7.16 5.52 17.81
CA VAL A 131 -6.34 6.61 18.34
C VAL A 131 -5.95 7.57 17.22
N GLU A 132 -6.42 8.81 17.30
CA GLU A 132 -6.13 9.82 16.28
C GLU A 132 -4.66 10.25 16.26
N SER A 133 -4.18 10.57 15.05
CA SER A 133 -2.86 11.12 14.76
C SER A 133 -2.99 12.27 13.75
N PRO A 134 -3.56 13.42 14.17
CA PRO A 134 -3.82 14.54 13.26
C PRO A 134 -2.52 15.16 12.73
N PRO A 135 -2.49 15.65 11.47
CA PRO A 135 -3.65 15.79 10.57
C PRO A 135 -3.92 14.59 9.65
N LEU A 136 -3.15 13.50 9.75
CA LEU A 136 -3.24 12.38 8.79
C LEU A 136 -4.37 11.41 9.14
N VAL A 137 -4.61 11.18 10.42
CA VAL A 137 -5.53 10.16 10.90
C VAL A 137 -6.51 10.77 11.88
N VAL A 138 -7.80 10.62 11.59
CA VAL A 138 -8.90 11.00 12.47
C VAL A 138 -9.37 9.81 13.28
N ARG A 139 -10.01 10.08 14.41
CA ARG A 139 -10.57 9.03 15.24
C ARG A 139 -11.75 8.36 14.54
N GLY A 140 -11.73 7.03 14.45
CA GLY A 140 -12.83 6.25 13.88
C GLY A 140 -12.73 4.78 14.24
N ASP A 141 -13.88 4.10 14.30
CA ASP A 141 -13.94 2.65 14.51
C ASP A 141 -14.09 1.95 13.16
N ALA A 142 -13.05 1.21 12.78
CA ALA A 142 -12.99 0.47 11.51
C ALA A 142 -14.11 -0.58 11.38
N HIS A 143 -14.67 -1.06 12.49
CA HIS A 143 -15.76 -2.05 12.50
C HIS A 143 -17.14 -1.43 12.34
N HIS A 144 -17.27 -0.11 12.47
CA HIS A 144 -18.54 0.61 12.40
C HIS A 144 -18.57 1.58 11.21
N HIS A 145 -18.35 1.06 10.00
CA HIS A 145 -18.47 1.85 8.77
C HIS A 145 -19.95 2.02 8.34
N PRO A 146 -20.31 3.10 7.62
CA PRO A 146 -21.71 3.39 7.25
C PRO A 146 -22.22 2.59 6.04
N PHE A 147 -21.51 1.54 5.64
CA PHE A 147 -21.85 0.74 4.45
C PHE A 147 -22.49 -0.58 4.88
N PRO A 148 -23.46 -1.12 4.11
CA PRO A 148 -24.00 -2.44 4.37
C PRO A 148 -22.96 -3.54 4.08
N ASN A 149 -23.20 -4.73 4.62
CA ASN A 149 -22.44 -5.94 4.33
C ASN A 149 -22.86 -6.57 2.99
#